data_AF-A0AAV2ID81-F1
#
_entry.id   AF-A0AAV2ID81-F1
#
_cell.length_a   1.000
_cell.length_b   1.000
_cell.length_c   1.000
_cell.angle_alpha   90.00
_cell.angle_beta   90.00
_cell.angle_gamma   90.00
#
_symmetry.space_group_name_H-M   'P 1'
#
loop_
_entity.id
_entity.type
_entity.pdbx_description
1 polymer ?
#
loop_
_entity_poly.entity_id
_entity_poly.type
_entity_poly.pdbx_seq_one_letter_code
_entity_poly.pdbx_strand_id
1 'polypeptide(L)'
;MKLIVTFVALMVFCMNVLFGQTEIAEPVCRINGQSFALGETVGTLIDGCNYCTCGISDFACTRMACWDQLDCEIDGQHYNLYDVIPSDDCEECRCRNGNLVCTNCPA
;
A
#
# COMPACT_ATOMS: atom_id res chain seq x y z
N MET A 1 6.08 -13.73 -55.83
CA MET A 1 6.43 -13.49 -54.41
C MET A 1 5.78 -12.23 -53.83
N LYS A 2 5.91 -11.05 -54.48
CA LYS A 2 5.26 -9.79 -54.02
C LYS A 2 3.74 -9.91 -53.78
N LEU A 3 2.99 -10.54 -54.69
CA LEU A 3 1.53 -10.72 -54.57
C LEU A 3 1.12 -11.53 -53.34
N ILE A 4 1.87 -12.58 -53.01
CA ILE A 4 1.60 -13.46 -51.86
C ILE A 4 1.88 -12.71 -50.56
N VAL A 5 2.98 -11.94 -50.51
CA VAL A 5 3.33 -11.11 -49.35
C VAL A 5 2.26 -10.05 -49.09
N THR A 6 1.75 -9.39 -50.13
CA THR A 6 0.68 -8.39 -50.01
C THR A 6 -0.63 -9.01 -49.53
N PHE A 7 -0.98 -10.21 -50.02
CA PHE A 7 -2.20 -10.91 -49.61
C PHE A 7 -2.15 -11.37 -48.15
N VAL A 8 -1.02 -11.93 -47.71
CA VAL A 8 -0.82 -12.36 -46.32
C VAL A 8 -0.87 -11.15 -45.37
N ALA A 9 -0.25 -10.02 -45.74
CA ALA A 9 -0.30 -8.80 -44.93
C ALA A 9 -1.73 -8.25 -44.77
N LEU A 10 -2.53 -8.26 -45.85
CA LEU A 10 -3.93 -7.86 -45.82
C LEU A 10 -4.79 -8.79 -44.95
N MET A 11 -4.56 -10.09 -45.00
CA MET A 11 -5.29 -11.06 -44.17
C MET A 11 -4.97 -10.89 -42.68
N VAL A 12 -3.70 -10.69 -42.32
CA VAL A 12 -3.29 -10.41 -40.93
C VAL A 12 -3.89 -9.09 -40.45
N PHE A 13 -3.85 -8.04 -41.26
CA PHE A 13 -4.46 -6.76 -40.92
C PHE A 13 -5.98 -6.88 -40.75
N CYS A 14 -6.65 -7.58 -41.67
CA CYS A 14 -8.09 -7.83 -41.61
C CYS A 14 -8.48 -8.63 -40.36
N MET A 15 -7.69 -9.65 -39.99
CA MET A 15 -7.90 -10.43 -38.76
C MET A 15 -7.74 -9.54 -37.51
N ASN A 16 -6.73 -8.67 -37.44
CA ASN A 16 -6.57 -7.76 -36.30
C ASN A 16 -7.70 -6.72 -36.17
N VAL A 17 -8.30 -6.30 -37.30
CA VAL A 17 -9.42 -5.35 -37.33
C VAL A 17 -10.76 -6.03 -37.04
N LEU A 18 -10.97 -7.26 -37.53
CA LEU A 18 -12.19 -8.05 -37.30
C LEU A 18 -12.26 -8.64 -35.90
N PHE A 19 -11.14 -9.11 -35.36
CA PHE A 19 -11.02 -9.67 -34.02
C PHE A 19 -10.43 -8.65 -33.05
N GLY A 20 -10.86 -7.37 -33.21
CA GLY A 20 -10.36 -6.18 -32.51
C GLY A 20 -9.63 -6.55 -31.24
N GLN A 21 -8.31 -6.45 -31.28
CA GLN A 21 -7.38 -7.02 -30.31
C GLN A 21 -7.99 -6.97 -28.91
N THR A 22 -8.51 -8.10 -28.44
CA THR A 22 -8.88 -8.25 -27.04
C THR A 22 -7.55 -8.32 -26.32
N GLU A 23 -7.00 -7.15 -25.98
CA GLU A 23 -5.99 -7.06 -24.95
C GLU A 23 -6.62 -7.77 -23.76
N ILE A 24 -6.08 -8.96 -23.47
CA ILE A 24 -6.41 -9.66 -22.23
C ILE A 24 -5.85 -8.71 -21.18
N ALA A 25 -6.70 -7.82 -20.67
CA ALA A 25 -6.33 -6.94 -19.58
C ALA A 25 -5.97 -7.89 -18.45
N GLU A 26 -4.66 -8.08 -18.24
CA GLU A 26 -4.21 -8.87 -17.12
C GLU A 26 -4.84 -8.26 -15.86
N PRO A 27 -5.34 -9.08 -14.93
CA PRO A 27 -5.98 -8.57 -13.73
C PRO A 27 -4.98 -7.67 -13.00
N VAL A 28 -5.31 -6.37 -12.95
CA VAL A 28 -4.51 -5.33 -12.31
C VAL A 28 -5.31 -4.74 -11.17
N CYS A 29 -4.73 -4.75 -9.97
CA CYS A 29 -5.27 -4.03 -8.84
C CYS A 29 -4.82 -2.58 -8.92
N ARG A 30 -5.65 -1.65 -8.42
CA ARG A 30 -5.33 -0.21 -8.43
C ARG A 30 -5.56 0.41 -7.08
N ILE A 31 -4.57 1.17 -6.62
CA ILE A 31 -4.70 2.01 -5.43
C ILE A 31 -3.95 3.33 -5.65
N ASN A 32 -4.58 4.45 -5.30
CA ASN A 32 -4.00 5.80 -5.44
C ASN A 32 -3.40 6.11 -6.84
N GLY A 33 -3.99 5.56 -7.90
CA GLY A 33 -3.55 5.75 -9.28
C GLY A 33 -2.35 4.87 -9.71
N GLN A 34 -1.78 4.08 -8.79
CA GLN A 34 -0.79 3.06 -9.09
C GLN A 34 -1.48 1.75 -9.47
N SER A 35 -0.87 0.98 -10.37
CA SER A 35 -1.36 -0.33 -10.83
C SER A 35 -0.39 -1.42 -10.39
N PHE A 36 -0.94 -2.54 -9.93
CA PHE A 36 -0.21 -3.67 -9.36
C PHE A 36 -0.60 -4.95 -10.08
N ALA A 37 0.39 -5.77 -10.40
CA ALA A 37 0.18 -7.05 -11.08
C ALA A 37 -0.41 -8.09 -10.12
N LEU A 38 -1.06 -9.11 -10.68
CA LEU A 38 -1.57 -10.24 -9.91
C LEU A 38 -0.43 -10.88 -9.08
N GLY A 39 -0.66 -11.07 -7.78
CA GLY A 39 0.32 -11.62 -6.84
C GLY A 39 1.32 -10.60 -6.29
N GLU A 40 1.33 -9.37 -6.80
CA GLU A 40 2.16 -8.31 -6.25
C GLU A 40 1.68 -7.93 -4.84
N THR A 41 2.62 -7.80 -3.90
CA THR A 41 2.33 -7.44 -2.52
C THR A 41 2.70 -5.98 -2.27
N VAL A 42 1.73 -5.23 -1.77
CA VAL A 42 1.88 -3.86 -1.33
C VAL A 42 1.74 -3.81 0.18
N GLY A 43 2.88 -3.82 0.87
CA GLY A 43 2.90 -3.44 2.28
C GLY A 43 2.66 -1.93 2.41
N THR A 44 2.02 -1.52 3.51
CA THR A 44 2.04 -0.14 4.04
C THR A 44 1.35 0.98 3.26
N LEU A 45 0.96 0.78 2.00
CA LEU A 45 0.33 1.83 1.17
C LEU A 45 -1.14 2.15 1.53
N ILE A 46 -1.82 1.28 2.29
CA ILE A 46 -3.24 1.46 2.66
C ILE A 46 -3.37 2.02 4.08
N ASP A 47 -2.65 1.43 5.04
CA ASP A 47 -2.80 1.73 6.46
C ASP A 47 -1.47 1.69 7.25
N GLY A 48 -0.33 1.56 6.56
CA GLY A 48 0.99 1.53 7.20
C GLY A 48 1.39 0.20 7.85
N CYS A 49 0.50 -0.76 8.06
CA CYS A 49 0.83 -2.00 8.78
C CYS A 49 0.31 -3.30 8.15
N ASN A 50 -0.88 -3.30 7.54
CA ASN A 50 -1.37 -4.49 6.88
C ASN A 50 -0.71 -4.67 5.51
N TYR A 51 -0.48 -5.94 5.17
CA TYR A 51 0.03 -6.33 3.86
C TYR A 51 -1.13 -6.75 2.99
N CYS A 52 -1.15 -6.26 1.76
CA CYS A 52 -2.17 -6.60 0.79
C CYS A 52 -1.51 -7.22 -0.45
N THR A 53 -2.07 -8.32 -0.93
CA THR A 53 -1.65 -8.97 -2.17
C THR A 53 -2.72 -8.78 -3.22
N CYS A 54 -2.32 -8.35 -4.42
CA CYS A 54 -3.26 -8.20 -5.53
C CYS A 54 -3.82 -9.57 -5.97
N GLY A 55 -5.14 -9.73 -5.86
CA GLY A 55 -5.88 -10.91 -6.28
C GLY A 55 -6.57 -10.72 -7.64
N ILE A 56 -7.36 -11.72 -8.04
CA ILE A 56 -8.02 -11.75 -9.37
C ILE A 56 -9.07 -10.63 -9.51
N SER A 57 -9.73 -10.25 -8.42
CA SER A 57 -10.79 -9.24 -8.41
C SER A 57 -10.45 -7.99 -7.60
N ASP A 58 -9.68 -8.15 -6.52
CA ASP A 58 -9.29 -7.07 -5.60
C ASP A 58 -8.10 -7.52 -4.74
N PHE A 59 -7.61 -6.63 -3.87
CA PHE A 59 -6.60 -6.94 -2.87
C PHE A 59 -7.12 -7.87 -1.77
N ALA A 60 -6.32 -8.86 -1.40
CA ALA A 60 -6.48 -9.65 -0.19
C ALA A 60 -5.48 -9.16 0.86
N CYS A 61 -6.00 -8.60 1.95
CA CYS A 61 -5.17 -7.99 3.00
C CYS A 61 -5.14 -8.83 4.28
N THR A 62 -4.04 -8.77 5.01
CA THR A 62 -3.98 -9.20 6.41
C THR A 62 -4.92 -8.34 7.27
N ARG A 63 -5.31 -8.87 8.44
CA ARG A 63 -6.07 -8.12 9.45
C ARG A 63 -5.35 -8.18 10.78
N MET A 64 -4.23 -7.47 10.85
CA MET A 64 -3.44 -7.28 12.06
C MET A 64 -3.90 -6.01 12.77
N ALA A 65 -3.77 -5.99 14.09
CA ALA A 65 -3.91 -4.76 14.84
C ALA A 65 -2.72 -3.86 14.50
N CYS A 66 -2.96 -2.78 13.78
CA CYS A 66 -1.93 -1.79 13.48
C CYS A 66 -1.75 -0.89 14.70
N TRP A 67 -0.60 -1.03 15.36
CA TRP A 67 -0.21 -0.18 16.48
C TRP A 67 0.55 1.07 16.03
N ASP A 68 0.89 1.11 14.75
CA ASP A 68 1.76 2.06 14.04
C ASP A 68 1.13 3.45 13.83
N GLN A 69 0.03 3.77 14.52
CA GLN A 69 -0.61 5.10 14.50
C GLN A 69 -0.46 5.87 15.82
N LEU A 70 0.46 5.48 16.69
CA LEU A 70 0.45 5.93 18.08
C LEU A 70 1.85 6.24 18.66
N ASP A 71 2.86 6.38 17.81
CA ASP A 71 4.15 6.96 18.19
C ASP A 71 3.96 8.44 18.57
N CYS A 72 4.75 8.92 19.52
CA CYS A 72 4.66 10.30 20.00
C CYS A 72 5.78 11.12 19.38
N GLU A 73 5.45 12.32 18.89
CA GLU A 73 6.43 13.36 18.59
C GLU A 73 6.38 14.39 19.73
N ILE A 74 7.41 14.39 20.57
CA ILE A 74 7.55 15.31 21.71
C ILE A 74 8.80 16.14 21.45
N ASP A 75 8.65 17.47 21.35
CA ASP A 75 9.75 18.42 21.11
C ASP A 75 10.64 18.08 19.90
N GLY A 76 10.04 17.52 18.84
CA GLY A 76 10.75 17.11 17.62
C GLY A 76 11.51 15.79 17.72
N GLN A 77 11.34 15.05 18.81
CA GLN A 77 11.86 13.70 18.99
C GLN A 77 10.73 12.66 18.87
N HIS A 78 11.00 11.58 18.15
CA HIS A 78 10.07 10.47 17.98
C HIS A 78 10.29 9.39 19.04
N TYR A 79 9.19 8.92 19.63
CA TYR A 79 9.15 7.85 20.63
C TYR A 79 8.17 6.77 20.23
N ASN A 80 8.55 5.51 20.45
CA ASN A 80 7.66 4.37 20.24
C ASN A 80 6.56 4.36 21.31
N LEU A 81 5.46 3.69 21.00
CA LEU A 81 4.41 3.44 21.99
C LEU A 81 4.97 2.79 23.26
N TYR A 82 4.60 3.35 24.42
CA TYR A 82 5.03 2.97 25.77
C TYR A 82 6.48 3.26 26.14
N ASP A 83 7.25 3.92 25.27
CA ASP A 83 8.57 4.44 25.66
C ASP A 83 8.44 5.32 26.90
N VAL A 84 9.35 5.10 27.85
CA VAL A 84 9.47 5.94 29.04
C VAL A 84 10.20 7.21 28.63
N ILE A 85 9.54 8.33 28.78
CA ILE A 85 10.04 9.65 28.36
C ILE A 85 10.45 10.40 29.63
N PRO A 86 11.72 10.86 29.72
CA PRO A 86 12.16 11.68 30.84
C PRO A 86 11.32 12.94 30.95
N SER A 87 10.90 13.27 32.17
CA SER A 87 10.20 14.51 32.50
C SER A 87 10.79 15.06 33.78
N ASP A 88 11.08 16.35 33.81
CA ASP A 88 11.67 17.03 34.97
C ASP A 88 10.68 17.12 36.14
N ASP A 89 9.38 17.15 35.82
CA ASP A 89 8.30 17.44 36.76
C ASP A 89 7.36 16.24 37.00
N CYS A 90 7.69 15.03 36.54
CA CYS A 90 6.82 13.86 36.75
C CYS A 90 7.63 12.61 37.05
N GLU A 91 7.09 11.69 37.87
CA GLU A 91 7.78 10.44 38.21
C GLU A 91 7.93 9.50 37.01
N GLU A 92 6.90 9.40 36.17
CA GLU A 92 6.94 8.61 34.94
C GLU A 92 6.02 9.22 33.87
N CYS A 93 6.57 9.39 32.66
CA CYS A 93 5.80 9.73 31.47
C CYS A 93 5.98 8.64 30.42
N ARG A 94 4.89 8.34 29.70
CA ARG A 94 4.88 7.34 28.63
C ARG A 94 4.21 7.86 27.39
N CYS A 95 4.75 7.47 26.24
CA CYS A 95 4.03 7.66 24.99
C CYS A 95 2.80 6.75 24.95
N ARG A 96 1.62 7.33 24.81
CA ARG A 96 0.36 6.59 24.66
C ARG A 96 -0.53 7.28 23.65
N ASN A 97 -0.83 6.57 22.57
CA ASN A 97 -1.76 7.03 21.56
C ASN A 97 -1.39 8.40 20.94
N GLY A 98 -0.12 8.59 20.59
CA GLY A 98 0.39 9.86 20.06
C GLY A 98 0.42 11.02 21.06
N ASN A 99 0.16 10.77 22.34
CA ASN A 99 0.18 11.77 23.40
C ASN A 99 1.15 11.34 24.51
N LEU A 100 1.80 12.33 25.14
CA LEU A 100 2.54 12.11 26.37
C LEU A 100 1.56 12.00 27.53
N VAL A 101 1.56 10.86 28.22
CA VAL A 101 0.77 10.64 29.43
C VAL A 101 1.72 10.52 30.60
N CYS A 102 1.65 11.48 31.51
CA CYS A 102 2.46 11.51 32.72
C CYS A 102 1.62 11.20 33.95
N THR A 103 2.22 10.53 34.92
CA THR A 103 1.61 10.24 36.23
C THR A 103 2.45 10.84 37.36
N ASN A 104 1.77 11.16 38.47
CA ASN A 104 2.41 11.68 39.68
C ASN A 104 3.24 12.96 39.45
N CYS A 105 2.71 13.88 38.66
CA CYS A 105 3.30 15.22 38.53
C CYS A 105 2.86 16.11 39.71
N PRO A 106 3.74 16.93 40.31
CA PRO A 106 3.36 17.98 41.23
C PRO A 106 2.37 18.94 40.54
N ALA A 107 1.39 19.43 41.32
CA ALA A 107 0.38 20.38 40.87
C ALA A 107 0.88 21.83 40.89
#